data_AF-A0A7S2AYD9-F1
#
_entry.id   AF-A0A7S2AYD9-F1
#
_cell.length_a   1.000
_cell.length_b   1.000
_cell.length_c   1.000
_cell.angle_alpha   90.00
_cell.angle_beta   90.00
_cell.angle_gamma   90.00
#
_symmetry.space_group_name_H-M   'P 1'
#
loop_
_entity.id
_entity.type
_entity.pdbx_description
1 polymer ?
#
loop_
_entity_poly.entity_id
_entity_poly.type
_entity_poly.pdbx_seq_one_letter_code
_entity_poly.pdbx_strand_id
1 'polypeptide(L)'
;KVQDVKRIFGNIEDIKNLSVEFLERLKFELDVGGDMDLSKLNANVSIADVFTEFTPKFSIYKEYSENFPFATQTLKQRAKTSPNWKIYTGILQQHPLFQNQCLESFLIMPIQRLPRYVLLLRDLKKNTPQYDE
;
A
#
# COMPACT_ATOMS: atom_id res chain seq x y z
N LYS A 1 -12.89 9.84 20.75
CA LYS A 1 -13.49 8.57 20.26
C LYS A 1 -13.56 8.53 18.72
N VAL A 2 -14.12 9.53 18.02
CA VAL A 2 -14.08 9.60 16.53
C VAL A 2 -12.79 10.27 16.01
N GLN A 3 -12.28 11.27 16.71
CA GLN A 3 -11.06 11.99 16.31
C GLN A 3 -9.82 11.10 16.28
N ASP A 4 -9.69 10.17 17.22
CA ASP A 4 -8.60 9.19 17.26
C ASP A 4 -8.59 8.27 16.03
N VAL A 5 -9.76 7.85 15.56
CA VAL A 5 -9.87 6.99 14.37
C VAL A 5 -9.34 7.73 13.15
N LYS A 6 -9.81 8.96 12.93
CA LYS A 6 -9.29 9.81 11.83
C LYS A 6 -7.78 10.05 11.96
N ARG A 7 -7.27 10.22 13.17
CA ARG A 7 -5.84 10.46 13.42
C ARG A 7 -4.99 9.20 13.21
N ILE A 8 -5.49 8.02 13.56
CA ILE A 8 -4.79 6.74 13.38
C ILE A 8 -4.77 6.33 11.91
N PHE A 9 -5.89 6.45 11.21
CA PHE A 9 -6.05 5.92 9.86
C PHE A 9 -5.84 6.96 8.75
N GLY A 10 -5.90 8.26 9.05
CA GLY A 10 -5.71 9.32 8.05
C GLY A 10 -6.63 9.14 6.84
N ASN A 11 -6.04 9.25 5.65
CA ASN A 11 -6.67 9.03 4.35
C ASN A 11 -6.43 7.61 3.78
N ILE A 12 -6.33 6.58 4.65
CA ILE A 12 -6.06 5.19 4.20
C ILE A 12 -7.10 4.64 3.21
N GLU A 13 -8.35 5.11 3.30
CA GLU A 13 -9.41 4.68 2.37
C GLU A 13 -9.16 5.21 0.96
N ASP A 14 -8.65 6.44 0.84
CA ASP A 14 -8.27 7.01 -0.45
C ASP A 14 -7.10 6.23 -1.07
N ILE A 15 -6.12 5.85 -0.23
CA ILE A 15 -5.02 4.97 -0.65
C ILE A 15 -5.54 3.62 -1.12
N LYS A 16 -6.48 3.02 -0.39
CA LYS A 16 -7.08 1.74 -0.77
C LYS A 16 -7.81 1.86 -2.10
N ASN A 17 -8.64 2.88 -2.29
CA ASN A 17 -9.37 3.10 -3.54
C ASN A 17 -8.42 3.26 -4.72
N LEU A 18 -7.38 4.11 -4.59
CA LEU A 18 -6.34 4.24 -5.60
C LEU A 18 -5.62 2.92 -5.87
N SER A 19 -5.37 2.13 -4.84
CA SER A 19 -4.68 0.84 -4.95
C SER A 19 -5.49 -0.20 -5.70
N VAL A 20 -6.81 -0.19 -5.53
CA VAL A 20 -7.74 -1.08 -6.26
C VAL A 20 -7.79 -0.66 -7.72
N GLU A 21 -7.99 0.64 -7.99
CA GLU A 21 -8.00 1.19 -9.36
C GLU A 21 -6.68 0.88 -10.10
N PHE A 22 -5.55 1.07 -9.42
CA PHE A 22 -4.23 0.75 -9.98
C PHE A 22 -4.06 -0.73 -10.27
N LEU A 23 -4.53 -1.61 -9.37
CA LEU A 23 -4.48 -3.05 -9.57
C LEU A 23 -5.33 -3.50 -10.75
N GLU A 24 -6.54 -2.95 -10.89
CA GLU A 24 -7.44 -3.24 -12.02
C GLU A 24 -6.82 -2.80 -13.34
N ARG A 25 -6.25 -1.60 -13.40
CA ARG A 25 -5.54 -1.11 -14.59
C ARG A 25 -4.33 -1.98 -14.95
N LEU A 26 -3.54 -2.42 -13.96
CA LEU A 26 -2.42 -3.34 -14.17
C LEU A 26 -2.88 -4.71 -14.68
N LYS A 27 -3.95 -5.27 -14.12
CA LYS A 27 -4.52 -6.55 -14.58
C LYS A 27 -4.99 -6.46 -16.03
N PHE A 28 -5.63 -5.34 -16.39
CA PHE A 28 -6.07 -5.08 -17.74
C PHE A 28 -4.88 -4.98 -18.72
N GLU A 29 -3.83 -4.24 -18.34
CA GLU A 29 -2.63 -4.10 -19.17
C GLU A 29 -1.92 -5.44 -19.41
N LEU A 30 -1.90 -6.31 -18.40
CA LEU A 30 -1.26 -7.61 -18.48
C LEU A 30 -2.12 -8.67 -19.20
N ASP A 31 -3.37 -8.34 -19.61
CA ASP A 31 -4.38 -9.29 -20.13
C ASP A 31 -4.59 -10.52 -19.20
N VAL A 32 -4.36 -10.30 -17.90
CA VAL A 32 -4.44 -11.36 -16.87
C VAL A 32 -5.87 -11.43 -16.37
N GLY A 33 -6.72 -12.09 -17.15
CA GLY A 33 -8.05 -12.51 -16.73
C GLY A 33 -7.96 -13.61 -15.67
N GLY A 34 -7.87 -13.23 -14.40
CA GLY A 34 -8.01 -14.13 -13.23
C GLY A 34 -6.85 -15.10 -12.96
N ASP A 35 -6.27 -15.70 -14.01
CA ASP A 35 -5.10 -16.58 -13.96
C ASP A 35 -3.88 -15.88 -14.56
N MET A 36 -2.85 -15.68 -13.74
CA MET A 36 -1.60 -14.99 -14.10
C MET A 36 -0.71 -15.88 -14.98
N ASP A 37 -1.16 -16.15 -16.19
CA ASP A 37 -0.37 -16.85 -17.20
C ASP A 37 0.52 -15.86 -17.96
N LEU A 38 1.71 -15.63 -17.42
CA LEU A 38 2.73 -14.74 -18.02
C LEU A 38 3.20 -15.20 -19.41
N SER A 39 2.90 -16.44 -19.82
CA SER A 39 3.25 -16.92 -21.16
C SER A 39 2.39 -16.32 -22.28
N LYS A 40 1.26 -15.69 -21.93
CA LYS A 40 0.34 -15.03 -22.87
C LYS A 40 0.60 -13.53 -23.00
N LEU A 41 1.61 -13.00 -22.31
CA LEU A 41 1.90 -11.57 -22.33
C LEU A 41 2.31 -11.16 -23.74
N ASN A 42 1.53 -10.27 -24.38
CA ASN A 42 1.90 -9.70 -25.66
C ASN A 42 3.24 -8.95 -25.53
N ALA A 43 4.10 -9.06 -26.55
CA ALA A 43 5.43 -8.43 -26.55
C ALA A 43 5.39 -6.88 -26.43
N ASN A 44 4.22 -6.27 -26.61
CA ASN A 44 4.00 -4.83 -26.53
C ASN A 44 3.41 -4.36 -25.19
N VAL A 45 3.28 -5.24 -24.19
CA VAL A 45 2.71 -4.86 -22.89
C VAL A 45 3.71 -4.01 -22.10
N SER A 46 3.31 -2.79 -21.76
CA SER A 46 4.14 -1.83 -21.02
C SER A 46 3.48 -1.44 -19.70
N ILE A 47 3.94 -2.01 -18.60
CA ILE A 47 3.51 -1.57 -17.27
C ILE A 47 3.99 -0.14 -16.95
N ALA A 48 4.99 0.37 -17.69
CA ALA A 48 5.49 1.73 -17.50
C ALA A 48 4.43 2.79 -17.82
N ASP A 49 3.53 2.51 -18.78
CA ASP A 49 2.45 3.43 -19.14
C ASP A 49 1.44 3.55 -18.00
N VAL A 50 1.10 2.43 -17.36
CA VAL A 50 0.21 2.39 -16.19
C VAL A 50 0.83 3.14 -15.01
N PHE A 51 2.12 2.96 -14.75
CA PHE A 51 2.81 3.73 -13.70
C PHE A 51 2.86 5.23 -14.03
N THR A 52 3.07 5.60 -15.28
CA THR A 52 3.10 7.01 -15.72
C THR A 52 1.74 7.66 -15.54
N GLU A 53 0.66 6.97 -15.93
CA GLU A 53 -0.73 7.40 -15.74
C GLU A 53 -1.07 7.65 -14.25
N PHE A 54 -0.60 6.77 -13.36
CA PHE A 54 -0.93 6.82 -11.93
C PHE A 54 0.02 7.67 -11.09
N THR A 55 1.18 8.06 -11.62
CA THR A 55 2.19 8.86 -10.89
C THR A 55 1.62 10.12 -10.25
N PRO A 56 0.82 10.95 -10.95
CA PRO A 56 0.19 12.14 -10.34
C PRO A 56 -0.77 11.79 -9.19
N LYS A 57 -1.48 10.65 -9.30
CA LYS A 57 -2.45 10.19 -8.31
C LYS A 57 -1.78 9.70 -7.01
N PHE A 58 -0.53 9.24 -7.06
CA PHE A 58 0.22 8.84 -5.86
C PHE A 58 0.53 9.98 -4.89
N SER A 59 0.24 11.23 -5.25
CA SER A 59 0.34 12.39 -4.35
C SER A 59 -0.45 12.23 -3.04
N ILE A 60 -1.53 11.43 -3.02
CA ILE A 60 -2.31 11.15 -1.80
C ILE A 60 -1.49 10.46 -0.69
N TYR A 61 -0.42 9.75 -1.06
CA TYR A 61 0.48 9.12 -0.08
C TYR A 61 1.26 10.16 0.73
N LYS A 62 1.42 11.38 0.21
CA LYS A 62 2.04 12.49 0.94
C LYS A 62 1.25 12.82 2.20
N GLU A 63 -0.06 13.03 2.06
CA GLU A 63 -0.96 13.30 3.19
C GLU A 63 -0.89 12.18 4.24
N TYR A 64 -0.93 10.92 3.80
CA TYR A 64 -0.79 9.78 4.72
C TYR A 64 0.55 9.79 5.45
N SER A 65 1.64 10.08 4.73
CA SER A 65 2.99 10.14 5.29
C SER A 65 3.17 11.25 6.32
N GLU A 66 2.54 12.40 6.10
CA GLU A 66 2.52 13.53 7.03
C GLU A 66 1.70 13.19 8.28
N ASN A 67 0.62 12.40 8.15
CA ASN A 67 -0.20 11.96 9.28
C ASN A 67 0.42 10.81 10.10
N PHE A 68 1.22 9.94 9.48
CA PHE A 68 1.72 8.70 10.09
C PHE A 68 2.46 8.85 11.44
N PRO A 69 3.30 9.88 11.67
CA PRO A 69 3.90 10.13 12.99
C PRO A 69 2.85 10.37 14.09
N PHE A 70 1.79 11.10 13.77
CA PHE A 70 0.70 11.40 14.70
C PHE A 70 -0.15 10.17 15.00
N ALA A 71 -0.40 9.33 13.99
CA ALA A 71 -1.04 8.03 14.17
C ALA A 71 -0.26 7.17 15.17
N THR A 72 1.05 7.04 14.95
CA THR A 72 1.95 6.26 15.81
C THR A 72 1.98 6.78 17.25
N GLN A 73 2.04 8.11 17.42
CA GLN A 73 1.98 8.72 18.75
C GLN A 73 0.66 8.42 19.46
N THR A 74 -0.46 8.50 18.73
CA THR A 74 -1.80 8.24 19.26
C THR A 74 -1.93 6.78 19.74
N LEU A 75 -1.43 5.82 18.96
CA LEU A 75 -1.41 4.40 19.34
C LEU A 75 -0.57 4.17 20.61
N LYS A 76 0.63 4.75 20.68
CA LYS A 76 1.48 4.69 21.87
C LYS A 76 0.82 5.30 23.10
N GLN A 77 0.11 6.43 22.95
CA GLN A 77 -0.61 7.05 24.05
C GLN A 77 -1.78 6.16 24.51
N ARG A 78 -2.55 5.58 23.58
CA ARG A 78 -3.66 4.68 23.90
C ARG A 78 -3.18 3.41 24.61
N ALA A 79 -2.05 2.85 24.19
CA ALA A 79 -1.42 1.71 24.87
C ALA A 79 -0.99 2.01 26.32
N LYS A 80 -0.66 3.27 26.64
CA LYS A 80 -0.29 3.69 28.00
C LYS A 80 -1.49 4.04 28.87
N THR A 81 -2.51 4.67 28.28
CA THR A 81 -3.61 5.32 29.02
C THR A 81 -4.86 4.47 29.14
N SER A 82 -5.00 3.41 28.34
CA SER A 82 -6.19 2.56 28.32
C SER A 82 -5.83 1.10 28.65
N PRO A 83 -6.22 0.59 29.83
CA PRO A 83 -6.02 -0.82 30.19
C PRO A 83 -6.69 -1.78 29.18
N ASN A 84 -7.86 -1.38 28.67
CA ASN A 84 -8.62 -2.15 27.69
C ASN A 84 -7.94 -2.19 26.30
N TRP A 85 -7.01 -1.28 26.02
CA TRP A 85 -6.29 -1.27 24.75
C TRP A 85 -5.46 -2.54 24.56
N LYS A 86 -4.73 -2.97 25.61
CA LYS A 86 -3.90 -4.19 25.55
C LYS A 86 -4.74 -5.44 25.29
N ILE A 87 -5.90 -5.55 25.94
CA ILE A 87 -6.82 -6.67 25.76
C ILE A 87 -7.33 -6.66 24.31
N TYR A 88 -7.80 -5.51 23.83
CA TYR A 88 -8.32 -5.39 22.47
C TYR A 88 -7.27 -5.69 21.40
N THR A 89 -6.05 -5.14 21.52
CA THR A 89 -4.96 -5.43 20.57
C THR A 89 -4.52 -6.88 20.63
N GLY A 90 -4.55 -7.52 21.80
CA GLY A 90 -4.25 -8.94 21.95
C GLY A 90 -5.28 -9.83 21.24
N ILE A 91 -6.57 -9.51 21.35
CA ILE A 91 -7.64 -10.19 20.61
C ILE A 91 -7.46 -9.99 19.10
N LEU A 92 -7.15 -8.76 18.65
CA LEU A 92 -6.92 -8.48 17.25
C LEU A 92 -5.74 -9.27 16.67
N GLN A 93 -4.62 -9.34 17.39
CA GLN A 93 -3.44 -10.10 16.96
C GLN A 93 -3.72 -11.59 16.75
N GLN A 94 -4.59 -12.16 17.59
CA GLN A 94 -5.00 -13.57 17.49
C GLN A 94 -6.02 -13.81 16.36
N HIS A 95 -6.62 -12.75 15.82
CA HIS A 95 -7.57 -12.89 14.72
C HIS A 95 -6.83 -13.44 13.47
N PRO A 96 -7.39 -14.43 12.75
CA PRO A 96 -6.75 -15.04 11.59
C PRO A 96 -6.30 -14.03 10.52
N LEU A 97 -7.06 -12.94 10.34
CA LEU A 97 -6.73 -11.85 9.41
C LEU A 97 -5.46 -11.07 9.79
N PHE A 98 -5.10 -11.00 11.07
CA PHE A 98 -3.91 -10.30 11.52
C PHE A 98 -2.66 -11.17 11.43
N GLN A 99 -2.78 -12.50 11.39
CA GLN A 99 -1.63 -13.42 11.26
C GLN A 99 -0.52 -13.12 12.28
N ASN A 100 -0.87 -12.85 13.54
CA ASN A 100 0.03 -12.45 14.62
C ASN A 100 0.76 -11.10 14.43
N GLN A 101 0.39 -10.31 13.43
CA GLN A 101 0.90 -8.95 13.24
C GLN A 101 0.17 -7.95 14.13
N CYS A 102 0.83 -6.84 14.50
CA CYS A 102 0.19 -5.75 15.24
C CYS A 102 -0.44 -4.72 14.28
N LEU A 103 -1.33 -3.86 14.77
CA LEU A 103 -1.94 -2.82 13.95
C LEU A 103 -0.87 -1.89 13.33
N GLU A 104 0.18 -1.59 14.10
CA GLU A 104 1.30 -0.74 13.66
C GLU A 104 2.03 -1.30 12.43
N SER A 105 2.17 -2.63 12.30
CA SER A 105 2.86 -3.23 11.16
C SER A 105 2.04 -3.17 9.87
N PHE A 106 0.71 -3.02 9.97
CA PHE A 106 -0.13 -2.73 8.80
C PHE A 106 -0.08 -1.24 8.43
N LEU A 107 -0.13 -0.34 9.42
CA LEU A 107 -0.18 1.10 9.18
C LEU A 107 1.09 1.67 8.52
N ILE A 108 2.24 0.99 8.66
CA ILE A 108 3.49 1.36 7.99
C ILE A 108 3.52 0.95 6.51
N MET A 109 2.68 0.00 6.08
CA MET A 109 2.72 -0.54 4.71
C MET A 109 2.54 0.52 3.62
N PRO A 110 1.61 1.50 3.72
CA PRO A 110 1.49 2.55 2.71
C PRO A 110 2.75 3.41 2.58
N ILE A 111 3.47 3.67 3.68
CA ILE A 111 4.73 4.41 3.69
C ILE A 111 5.82 3.64 2.93
N GLN A 112 5.86 2.33 3.11
CA GLN A 112 6.84 1.45 2.47
C GLN A 112 6.53 1.16 1.00
N ARG A 113 5.28 1.39 0.57
CA ARG A 113 4.80 0.99 -0.76
C ARG A 113 5.45 1.77 -1.89
N LEU A 114 5.49 3.10 -1.81
CA LEU A 114 6.13 3.92 -2.85
C LEU A 114 7.64 3.64 -2.98
N PRO A 115 8.43 3.57 -1.89
CA PRO A 115 9.82 3.12 -1.97
C PRO A 115 9.98 1.77 -2.63
N ARG A 116 9.10 0.80 -2.33
CA ARG A 116 9.12 -0.53 -2.97
C ARG A 116 8.88 -0.44 -4.47
N TYR A 117 7.95 0.39 -4.93
CA TYR A 117 7.76 0.62 -6.37
C TYR A 117 9.00 1.19 -7.05
N VAL A 118 9.69 2.14 -6.42
CA VAL A 118 10.94 2.68 -6.98
C VAL A 118 12.01 1.60 -7.13
N LEU A 119 12.16 0.70 -6.14
CA LEU A 119 13.10 -0.42 -6.23
C LEU A 119 12.71 -1.38 -7.37
N LEU A 120 11.45 -1.80 -7.41
CA LEU A 120 10.94 -2.71 -8.44
C LEU A 120 11.08 -2.14 -9.85
N LEU A 121 10.75 -0.85 -10.05
CA LEU A 121 10.87 -0.20 -11.36
C LEU A 121 12.33 -0.02 -11.80
N ARG A 122 13.25 0.25 -10.86
CA ARG A 122 14.69 0.29 -11.16
C ARG A 122 15.22 -1.06 -11.59
N ASP A 123 14.81 -2.12 -10.90
CA ASP A 123 15.24 -3.48 -11.24
C ASP A 123 14.58 -3.95 -12.52
N LEU A 124 13.32 -3.60 -12.77
CA LEU A 124 12.66 -3.83 -14.05
C LEU A 124 13.44 -3.17 -15.19
N LYS A 125 13.75 -1.86 -15.07
CA LYS A 125 14.52 -1.11 -16.08
C LYS A 125 15.86 -1.77 -16.40
N LYS A 126 16.56 -2.34 -15.41
CA LYS A 126 17.84 -3.05 -15.63
C LYS A 126 17.68 -4.35 -16.42
N ASN A 127 16.51 -4.99 -16.32
CA ASN A 127 16.21 -6.27 -16.96
C ASN A 127 15.37 -6.11 -18.24
N THR A 128 15.01 -4.89 -18.62
CA THR A 128 14.39 -4.58 -19.91
C THR A 128 15.48 -4.19 -20.90
N PRO A 129 15.60 -4.85 -22.07
CA PRO A 129 16.54 -4.45 -23.11
C PRO A 129 16.34 -2.97 -23.46
N GLN A 130 17.43 -2.21 -23.54
CA GLN A 130 17.36 -0.90 -24.18
C GLN A 130 17.22 -1.17 -25.67
N TYR A 131 16.14 -0.69 -26.28
CA TYR A 131 16.12 -0.54 -27.73
C TYR A 131 17.17 0.50 -28.06
N ASP A 132 18.30 0.07 -28.62
CA ASP A 132 19.23 0.96 -29.28
C ASP A 132 18.49 1.53 -30.51
N GLU A 133 18.28 2.85 -30.54
CA GLU A 133 17.85 3.58 -31.75
C GLU A 133 18.96 3.59 -32.81
#